data_AF-A0A7S4ML96-F1
#
_entry.id   AF-A0A7S4ML96-F1
#
_cell.length_a   1.000
_cell.length_b   1.000
_cell.length_c   1.000
_cell.angle_alpha   90.00
_cell.angle_beta   90.00
_cell.angle_gamma   90.00
#
_symmetry.space_group_name_H-M   'P 1'
#
loop_
_entity.id
_entity.type
_entity.pdbx_description
1 polymer ?
#
loop_
_entity_poly.entity_id
_entity_poly.type
_entity_poly.pdbx_seq_one_letter_code
_entity_poly.pdbx_strand_id
1 'polypeptide(L)'
;KEIGGGVSPADCGDDVEIALDLMQQLAVHRSSEGHVDAIIPVGGWPMYNEIKWREFVNDHRHLKLIVGDSIGVQVELFNRAYVDALVGQVPYQMGEFAIETLLKINKKEPIHDIITGTTLLEMIRFPLDLAPRDQEMNNIGNLAIVGYLFFAVVAGVILYFTGWTAVHHRRNDRVVTASQPAFLYMILAGILVFASALIPLSFDDQEGTYSKEGVDIACMCPPWLICLGFTTAISALFSKVWRINRLFKSAQRMRRVTVRPRDVLGPFFVLLTANVIVLTCWTVLDPLTYQRVDGEGTDHWNRVIS
;
A
#
# COMPACT_ATOMS: atom_id res chain seq x y z
N LYS A 1 -1.79 -42.88 -6.38
CA LYS A 1 -1.56 -43.88 -5.31
C LYS A 1 -2.90 -44.06 -4.63
N GLU A 2 -3.61 -45.15 -4.93
CA GLU A 2 -4.92 -45.45 -4.33
C GLU A 2 -4.77 -45.47 -2.81
N ILE A 3 -5.57 -44.67 -2.12
CA ILE A 3 -5.60 -44.62 -0.66
C ILE A 3 -6.55 -45.76 -0.25
N GLY A 4 -5.98 -46.95 -0.02
CA GLY A 4 -6.67 -48.02 0.69
C GLY A 4 -7.15 -47.51 2.04
N GLY A 5 -8.34 -47.95 2.47
CA GLY A 5 -9.10 -47.50 3.65
C GLY A 5 -8.27 -46.93 4.79
N GLY A 6 -7.98 -45.64 4.71
CA GLY A 6 -7.09 -44.93 5.60
C GLY A 6 -7.88 -44.24 6.70
N VAL A 7 -7.55 -44.58 7.94
CA VAL A 7 -7.96 -43.85 9.16
C VAL A 7 -7.58 -42.37 9.00
N SER A 8 -8.41 -41.47 9.51
CA SER A 8 -8.12 -40.03 9.52
C SER A 8 -6.72 -39.78 10.10
N PRO A 9 -5.89 -38.91 9.50
CA PRO A 9 -4.58 -38.58 10.05
C PRO A 9 -4.64 -37.96 11.46
N ALA A 10 -5.82 -37.52 11.88
CA ALA A 10 -6.13 -37.04 13.23
C ALA A 10 -7.40 -37.72 13.76
N ASP A 11 -7.40 -39.05 13.81
CA ASP A 11 -8.50 -39.81 14.42
C ASP A 11 -8.48 -39.69 15.95
N CYS A 12 -9.59 -39.20 16.51
CA CYS A 12 -9.78 -39.05 17.96
C CYS A 12 -10.56 -40.23 18.58
N GLY A 13 -11.06 -41.18 17.78
CA GLY A 13 -11.81 -42.33 18.28
C GLY A 13 -13.06 -41.95 19.07
N ASP A 14 -13.74 -40.88 18.66
CA ASP A 14 -14.88 -40.26 19.35
C ASP A 14 -14.59 -39.73 20.77
N ASP A 15 -13.32 -39.62 21.17
CA ASP A 15 -12.91 -39.08 22.48
C ASP A 15 -12.71 -37.55 22.42
N VAL A 16 -13.44 -36.85 23.30
CA VAL A 16 -13.47 -35.39 23.39
C VAL A 16 -12.12 -34.79 23.77
N GLU A 17 -11.40 -35.42 24.70
CA GLU A 17 -10.14 -34.92 25.22
C GLU A 17 -9.01 -35.11 24.21
N ILE A 18 -9.00 -36.26 23.53
CA ILE A 18 -8.06 -36.54 22.45
C ILE A 18 -8.30 -35.58 21.28
N ALA A 19 -9.56 -35.30 20.93
CA ALA A 19 -9.89 -34.34 19.88
C ALA A 19 -9.33 -32.94 20.16
N LEU A 20 -9.48 -32.45 21.40
CA LEU A 20 -8.95 -31.14 21.82
C LEU A 20 -7.42 -31.10 21.84
N ASP A 21 -6.76 -32.16 22.32
CA ASP A 21 -5.29 -32.24 22.33
C ASP A 21 -4.72 -32.26 20.89
N LEU A 22 -5.33 -33.01 19.98
CA LEU A 22 -4.97 -33.01 18.56
C LEU A 22 -5.16 -31.62 17.93
N MET A 23 -6.24 -30.92 18.26
CA MET A 23 -6.45 -29.55 17.78
C MET A 23 -5.40 -28.57 18.32
N GLN A 24 -5.00 -28.72 19.59
CA GLN A 24 -3.92 -27.93 20.18
C GLN A 24 -2.58 -28.18 19.48
N GLN A 25 -2.29 -29.44 19.17
CA GLN A 25 -1.08 -29.81 18.41
C GLN A 25 -1.11 -29.20 17.01
N LEU A 26 -2.24 -29.27 16.30
CA LEU A 26 -2.41 -28.69 14.96
C LEU A 26 -2.30 -27.16 14.97
N ALA A 27 -2.87 -26.49 15.97
CA ALA A 27 -2.82 -25.03 16.11
C ALA A 27 -1.39 -24.50 16.30
N VAL A 28 -0.54 -25.24 17.01
CA VAL A 28 0.86 -24.89 17.26
C VAL A 28 1.77 -25.37 16.12
N HIS A 29 1.32 -26.33 15.31
CA HIS A 29 2.13 -26.91 14.25
C HIS A 29 2.41 -25.89 13.14
N ARG A 30 3.67 -25.47 13.04
CA ARG A 30 4.14 -24.62 11.95
C ARG A 30 4.60 -25.52 10.80
N SER A 31 3.80 -25.60 9.75
CA SER A 31 4.23 -26.26 8.51
C SER A 31 5.40 -25.50 7.89
N SER A 32 6.24 -26.17 7.09
CA SER A 32 7.24 -25.52 6.24
C SER A 32 6.64 -24.52 5.23
N GLU A 33 5.30 -24.51 5.09
CA GLU A 33 4.53 -23.71 4.15
C GLU A 33 3.76 -22.52 4.80
N GLY A 34 3.72 -22.39 6.13
CA GLY A 34 3.00 -21.28 6.78
C GLY A 34 2.40 -21.59 8.16
N HIS A 35 1.64 -20.63 8.70
CA HIS A 35 0.78 -20.84 9.89
C HIS A 35 -0.54 -21.50 9.48
N VAL A 36 -1.17 -22.23 10.41
CA VAL A 36 -2.51 -22.80 10.18
C VAL A 36 -3.54 -21.68 10.27
N ASP A 37 -4.39 -21.55 9.27
CA ASP A 37 -5.44 -20.52 9.20
C ASP A 37 -6.82 -21.04 9.62
N ALA A 38 -7.06 -22.34 9.47
CA ALA A 38 -8.34 -22.96 9.75
C ALA A 38 -8.20 -24.40 10.24
N ILE A 39 -9.09 -24.81 11.14
CA ILE A 39 -9.25 -26.20 11.56
C ILE A 39 -10.71 -26.60 11.34
N ILE A 40 -10.91 -27.76 10.71
CA ILE A 40 -12.22 -28.28 10.34
C ILE A 40 -12.45 -29.66 10.98
N PRO A 41 -12.96 -29.74 12.22
CA PRO A 41 -13.35 -31.02 12.82
C PRO A 41 -14.56 -31.59 12.10
N VAL A 42 -14.48 -32.84 11.65
CA VAL A 42 -15.55 -33.53 10.90
C VAL A 42 -16.80 -33.77 11.74
N GLY A 43 -16.69 -33.71 13.07
CA GLY A 43 -17.84 -33.73 13.98
C GLY A 43 -17.59 -32.89 15.23
N GLY A 44 -18.65 -32.72 16.00
CA GLY A 44 -18.76 -31.76 17.09
C GLY A 44 -18.16 -32.22 18.42
N TRP A 45 -17.41 -33.34 18.44
CA TRP A 45 -16.78 -33.92 19.63
C TRP A 45 -16.03 -32.92 20.52
N PRO A 46 -15.08 -32.11 20.02
CA PRO A 46 -14.30 -31.23 20.87
C PRO A 46 -15.15 -30.14 21.56
N MET A 47 -16.35 -29.86 21.03
CA MET A 47 -17.27 -28.86 21.58
C MET A 47 -18.08 -29.36 22.79
N TYR A 48 -18.07 -30.67 23.08
CA TYR A 48 -18.76 -31.21 24.26
C TYR A 48 -18.08 -30.82 25.59
N ASN A 49 -16.76 -30.55 25.58
CA ASN A 49 -16.09 -29.92 26.71
C ASN A 49 -16.05 -28.40 26.50
N GLU A 50 -17.16 -27.72 26.84
CA GLU A 50 -17.33 -26.28 26.64
C GLU A 50 -16.19 -25.45 27.25
N ILE A 51 -15.67 -25.82 28.42
CA ILE A 51 -14.64 -25.04 29.10
C ILE A 51 -13.35 -25.05 28.29
N LYS A 52 -12.85 -26.24 27.96
CA LYS A 52 -11.60 -26.38 27.20
C LYS A 52 -11.73 -25.88 25.76
N TRP A 53 -12.89 -26.08 25.14
CA TRP A 53 -13.18 -25.51 23.82
C TRP A 53 -13.07 -23.99 23.83
N ARG A 54 -13.69 -23.34 24.83
CA ARG A 54 -13.65 -21.87 24.96
C ARG A 54 -12.24 -21.37 25.23
N GLU A 55 -11.46 -22.06 26.07
CA GLU A 55 -10.04 -21.76 26.30
C GLU A 55 -9.24 -21.85 25.00
N PHE A 56 -9.38 -22.95 24.25
CA PHE A 56 -8.73 -23.14 22.96
C PHE A 56 -9.05 -22.01 21.97
N VAL A 57 -10.33 -21.65 21.83
CA VAL A 57 -10.76 -20.57 20.92
C VAL A 57 -10.22 -19.21 21.36
N ASN A 58 -10.15 -18.94 22.66
CA ASN A 58 -9.61 -17.70 23.19
C ASN A 58 -8.10 -17.58 22.93
N ASP A 59 -7.37 -18.68 23.06
CA ASP A 59 -5.92 -18.71 22.85
C ASP A 59 -5.57 -18.64 21.34
N HIS A 60 -6.47 -19.07 20.47
CA HIS A 60 -6.25 -19.15 19.02
C HIS A 60 -7.30 -18.37 18.20
N ARG A 61 -7.58 -17.12 18.58
CA ARG A 61 -8.55 -16.25 17.88
C ARG A 61 -8.29 -16.02 16.39
N HIS A 62 -7.07 -16.29 15.93
CA HIS A 62 -6.68 -16.20 14.52
C HIS A 62 -7.22 -17.37 13.68
N LEU A 63 -7.49 -18.53 14.31
CA LEU A 63 -7.97 -19.72 13.61
C LEU A 63 -9.45 -19.60 13.23
N LYS A 64 -9.76 -19.99 12.00
CA LYS A 64 -11.14 -20.23 11.57
C LYS A 64 -11.60 -21.63 11.94
N LEU A 65 -12.71 -21.74 12.65
CA LEU A 65 -13.26 -22.99 13.16
C LEU A 65 -14.58 -23.32 12.47
N ILE A 66 -14.56 -24.37 11.64
CA ILE A 66 -15.72 -24.89 10.93
C ILE A 66 -15.97 -26.29 11.46
N VAL A 67 -17.04 -26.51 12.21
CA VAL A 67 -17.24 -27.76 12.94
C VAL A 67 -18.43 -28.53 12.36
N GLY A 68 -18.25 -29.84 12.19
CA GLY A 68 -19.35 -30.75 11.91
C GLY A 68 -20.33 -30.84 13.09
N ASP A 69 -21.59 -31.15 12.80
CA ASP A 69 -22.72 -31.16 13.73
C ASP A 69 -23.33 -29.79 14.06
N SER A 70 -24.65 -29.80 14.19
CA SER A 70 -25.45 -28.61 14.46
C SER A 70 -26.49 -28.88 15.55
N ILE A 71 -26.12 -29.68 16.56
CA ILE A 71 -26.98 -29.99 17.70
C ILE A 71 -26.88 -28.88 18.78
N GLY A 72 -27.74 -28.93 19.79
CA GLY A 72 -27.98 -27.79 20.70
C GLY A 72 -26.74 -27.17 21.35
N VAL A 73 -25.77 -27.99 21.79
CA VAL A 73 -24.53 -27.51 22.42
C VAL A 73 -23.68 -26.69 21.43
N GLN A 74 -23.52 -27.19 20.20
CA GLN A 74 -22.77 -26.51 19.15
C GLN A 74 -23.48 -25.22 18.73
N VAL A 75 -24.80 -25.25 18.60
CA VAL A 75 -25.60 -24.05 18.26
C VAL A 75 -25.48 -22.98 19.35
N GLU A 76 -25.46 -23.36 20.63
CA GLU A 76 -25.24 -22.41 21.72
C GLU A 76 -23.84 -21.77 21.67
N LEU A 77 -22.80 -22.58 21.44
CA LEU A 77 -21.43 -22.10 21.26
C LEU A 77 -21.29 -21.22 20.01
N PHE A 78 -21.98 -21.56 18.94
CA PHE A 78 -22.09 -20.74 17.74
C PHE A 78 -22.77 -19.41 18.05
N ASN A 79 -23.88 -19.37 18.79
CA ASN A 79 -24.53 -18.12 19.20
C ASN A 79 -23.65 -17.25 20.11
N ARG A 80 -22.71 -17.87 20.84
CA ARG A 80 -21.78 -17.20 21.76
C ARG A 80 -20.41 -16.82 21.15
N ALA A 81 -20.21 -16.99 19.84
CA ALA A 81 -18.96 -16.63 19.14
C ALA A 81 -17.75 -17.52 19.47
N TYR A 82 -18.00 -18.81 19.71
CA TYR A 82 -16.95 -19.80 19.94
C TYR A 82 -16.75 -20.78 18.78
N VAL A 83 -17.37 -20.54 17.63
CA VAL A 83 -17.18 -21.29 16.37
C VAL A 83 -17.63 -20.40 15.21
N ASP A 84 -16.96 -20.45 14.05
CA ASP A 84 -17.25 -19.57 12.92
C ASP A 84 -18.35 -20.12 12.01
N ALA A 85 -18.41 -21.45 11.84
CA ALA A 85 -19.47 -22.12 11.10
C ALA A 85 -19.77 -23.53 11.62
N LEU A 86 -21.02 -23.94 11.48
CA LEU A 86 -21.49 -25.31 11.75
C LEU A 86 -22.09 -25.92 10.49
N VAL A 87 -21.76 -27.18 10.24
CA VAL A 87 -22.34 -27.98 9.16
C VAL A 87 -22.84 -29.29 9.74
N GLY A 88 -24.16 -29.47 9.80
CA GLY A 88 -24.73 -30.67 10.39
C GLY A 88 -25.98 -31.17 9.69
N GLN A 89 -26.27 -32.45 9.88
CA GLN A 89 -27.54 -33.07 9.49
C GLN A 89 -28.63 -32.76 10.52
N VAL A 90 -29.90 -33.00 10.18
CA VAL A 90 -31.03 -32.74 11.08
C VAL A 90 -31.48 -34.05 11.74
N PRO A 91 -31.12 -34.33 13.02
CA PRO A 91 -31.38 -35.64 13.63
C PRO A 91 -32.87 -35.99 13.75
N TYR A 92 -33.73 -34.98 13.93
CA TYR A 92 -35.19 -35.18 13.97
C TYR A 92 -35.73 -35.76 12.64
N GLN A 93 -35.26 -35.24 11.50
CA GLN A 93 -35.66 -35.75 10.17
C GLN A 93 -35.16 -37.17 9.93
N MET A 94 -33.97 -37.51 10.44
CA MET A 94 -33.48 -38.89 10.41
C MET A 94 -34.43 -39.83 11.15
N GLY A 95 -34.91 -39.42 12.33
CA GLY A 95 -35.88 -40.18 13.12
C GLY A 95 -37.22 -40.32 12.40
N GLU A 96 -37.74 -39.24 11.82
CA GLU A 96 -38.96 -39.25 11.02
C GLU A 96 -38.87 -40.23 9.84
N PHE A 97 -37.81 -40.12 9.02
CA PHE A 97 -37.58 -41.03 7.89
C PHE A 97 -37.42 -42.48 8.32
N ALA A 98 -36.77 -42.75 9.46
CA ALA A 98 -36.64 -44.10 10.00
C ALA A 98 -38.02 -44.68 10.35
N ILE A 99 -38.87 -43.92 11.04
CA ILE A 99 -40.22 -44.35 11.42
C ILE A 99 -41.12 -44.52 10.19
N GLU A 100 -41.06 -43.60 9.23
CA GLU A 100 -41.80 -43.72 7.97
C GLU A 100 -41.39 -44.97 7.18
N THR A 101 -40.09 -45.24 7.11
CA THR A 101 -39.57 -46.43 6.43
C THR A 101 -40.06 -47.70 7.11
N LEU A 102 -40.01 -47.77 8.45
CA LEU A 102 -40.55 -48.90 9.21
C LEU A 102 -42.07 -49.10 8.97
N LEU A 103 -42.83 -48.01 8.88
CA LEU A 103 -44.25 -48.06 8.56
C LEU A 103 -44.52 -48.61 7.15
N LYS A 104 -43.73 -48.19 6.16
CA LYS A 104 -43.81 -48.70 4.78
C LYS A 104 -43.51 -50.20 4.70
N ILE A 105 -42.48 -50.66 5.44
CA ILE A 105 -42.15 -52.09 5.56
C ILE A 105 -43.34 -52.87 6.13
N ASN A 106 -43.94 -52.38 7.22
CA ASN A 106 -45.09 -53.03 7.84
C ASN A 106 -46.30 -53.11 6.89
N LYS A 107 -46.49 -52.08 6.06
CA LYS A 107 -47.55 -52.03 5.03
C LYS A 107 -47.22 -52.80 3.75
N LYS A 108 -46.04 -53.43 3.64
CA LYS A 108 -45.53 -54.11 2.44
C LYS A 108 -45.45 -53.21 1.21
N GLU A 109 -45.19 -51.92 1.42
CA GLU A 109 -44.96 -50.95 0.35
C GLU A 109 -43.50 -51.07 -0.17
N PRO A 110 -43.25 -50.85 -1.47
CA PRO A 110 -41.90 -50.89 -2.02
C PRO A 110 -41.04 -49.72 -1.51
N ILE A 111 -39.80 -50.01 -1.11
CA ILE A 111 -38.78 -49.00 -0.76
C ILE A 111 -37.88 -48.81 -1.97
N HIS A 112 -37.79 -47.58 -2.47
CA HIS A 112 -36.99 -47.25 -3.66
C HIS A 112 -35.56 -46.84 -3.33
N ASP A 113 -35.33 -46.16 -2.20
CA ASP A 113 -34.01 -45.67 -1.79
C ASP A 113 -33.55 -46.35 -0.50
N ILE A 114 -32.36 -46.95 -0.53
CA ILE A 114 -31.72 -47.61 0.62
C ILE A 114 -30.95 -46.57 1.48
N ILE A 115 -30.58 -45.44 0.89
CA ILE A 115 -29.86 -44.35 1.53
C ILE A 115 -30.62 -43.05 1.29
N THR A 116 -31.16 -42.47 2.37
CA THR A 116 -31.84 -41.17 2.34
C THR A 116 -31.01 -40.16 3.10
N GLY A 117 -30.56 -39.11 2.41
CA GLY A 117 -29.89 -37.97 3.06
C GLY A 117 -30.90 -36.99 3.65
N THR A 118 -30.58 -36.40 4.81
CA THR A 118 -31.31 -35.22 5.30
C THR A 118 -30.76 -33.97 4.64
N THR A 119 -31.55 -32.89 4.66
CA THR A 119 -31.03 -31.55 4.34
C THR A 119 -29.85 -31.22 5.27
N LEU A 120 -28.80 -30.64 4.71
CA LEU A 120 -27.69 -30.09 5.49
C LEU A 120 -28.10 -28.72 6.04
N LEU A 121 -27.93 -28.55 7.34
CA LEU A 121 -28.09 -27.28 8.02
C LEU A 121 -26.71 -26.61 8.12
N GLU A 122 -26.57 -25.51 7.41
CA GLU A 122 -25.37 -24.68 7.40
C GLU A 122 -25.64 -23.41 8.22
N MET A 123 -24.86 -23.20 9.28
CA MET A 123 -24.90 -21.97 10.09
C MET A 123 -23.55 -21.29 9.97
N ILE A 124 -23.53 -20.07 9.45
CA ILE A 124 -22.29 -19.33 9.18
C ILE A 124 -22.36 -17.97 9.85
N ARG A 125 -21.29 -17.55 10.54
CA ARG A 125 -21.19 -16.21 11.13
C ARG A 125 -20.67 -15.14 10.18
N PHE A 126 -19.89 -15.53 9.18
CA PHE A 126 -19.47 -14.61 8.13
C PHE A 126 -20.56 -14.54 7.06
N PRO A 127 -20.91 -13.33 6.58
CA PRO A 127 -21.83 -13.21 5.46
C PRO A 127 -21.22 -13.85 4.21
N LEU A 128 -22.01 -14.61 3.46
CA LEU A 128 -21.59 -15.24 2.21
C LEU A 128 -21.06 -14.20 1.21
N ASP A 129 -21.67 -13.01 1.24
CA ASP A 129 -21.19 -11.80 0.56
C ASP A 129 -20.62 -10.84 1.60
N LEU A 130 -19.29 -10.64 1.59
CA LEU A 130 -18.70 -9.60 2.41
C LEU A 130 -19.14 -8.22 1.91
N ALA A 131 -19.32 -7.28 2.84
CA ALA A 131 -19.55 -5.88 2.50
C ALA A 131 -18.46 -5.37 1.53
N PRO A 132 -18.82 -4.47 0.60
CA PRO A 132 -17.88 -3.88 -0.34
C PRO A 132 -16.68 -3.31 0.42
N ARG A 133 -15.49 -3.59 -0.10
CA ARG A 133 -14.25 -3.16 0.52
C ARG A 133 -14.07 -1.66 0.25
N ASP A 134 -14.16 -0.86 1.30
CA ASP A 134 -13.79 0.56 1.23
C ASP A 134 -12.27 0.63 1.44
N GLN A 135 -11.51 0.72 0.34
CA GLN A 135 -10.06 0.82 0.37
C GLN A 135 -9.65 2.28 0.43
N GLU A 136 -8.92 2.66 1.47
CA GLU A 136 -8.38 4.01 1.57
C GLU A 136 -7.12 4.10 0.71
N MET A 137 -7.28 4.58 -0.53
CA MET A 137 -6.18 4.63 -1.50
C MET A 137 -5.08 5.65 -1.16
N ASN A 138 -5.22 6.41 -0.06
CA ASN A 138 -4.33 7.48 0.41
C ASN A 138 -3.90 8.47 -0.70
N ASN A 139 -4.84 8.78 -1.59
CA ASN A 139 -4.57 9.66 -2.71
C ASN A 139 -4.38 11.10 -2.22
N ILE A 140 -3.49 11.86 -2.86
CA ILE A 140 -3.23 13.29 -2.56
C ILE A 140 -4.53 14.13 -2.54
N GLY A 141 -5.52 13.78 -3.37
CA GLY A 141 -6.83 14.43 -3.32
C GLY A 141 -6.77 15.90 -3.74
N ASN A 142 -7.55 16.72 -3.05
CA ASN A 142 -7.59 18.17 -3.27
C ASN A 142 -6.31 18.90 -2.81
N LEU A 143 -5.39 18.21 -2.13
CA LEU A 143 -4.13 18.81 -1.67
C LEU A 143 -3.21 19.16 -2.86
N ALA A 144 -3.36 18.48 -4.00
CA ALA A 144 -2.64 18.78 -5.24
C ALA A 144 -2.87 20.24 -5.70
N ILE A 145 -4.05 20.81 -5.41
CA ILE A 145 -4.39 22.21 -5.72
C ILE A 145 -3.44 23.17 -4.99
N VAL A 146 -3.03 22.84 -3.75
CA VAL A 146 -2.09 23.65 -2.97
C VAL A 146 -0.71 23.67 -3.64
N GLY A 147 -0.26 22.53 -4.17
CA GLY A 147 0.99 22.44 -4.92
C GLY A 147 1.00 23.34 -6.16
N TYR A 148 -0.07 23.29 -6.96
CA TYR A 148 -0.22 24.16 -8.14
C TYR A 148 -0.33 25.63 -7.78
N LEU A 149 -1.03 25.97 -6.69
CA LEU A 149 -1.14 27.35 -6.21
C LEU A 149 0.22 27.90 -5.81
N PHE A 150 1.03 27.14 -5.07
CA PHE A 150 2.38 27.56 -4.70
C PHE A 150 3.29 27.74 -5.91
N PHE A 151 3.24 26.83 -6.89
CA PHE A 151 3.96 27.02 -8.15
C PHE A 151 3.52 28.30 -8.87
N ALA A 152 2.20 28.55 -8.99
CA ALA A 152 1.66 29.73 -9.65
C ALA A 152 2.09 31.04 -8.97
N VAL A 153 2.10 31.07 -7.63
CA VAL A 153 2.59 32.23 -6.86
C VAL A 153 4.06 32.48 -7.14
N VAL A 154 4.91 31.45 -7.07
CA VAL A 154 6.35 31.59 -7.33
C VAL A 154 6.60 32.02 -8.77
N ALA A 155 5.93 31.41 -9.74
CA ALA A 155 6.04 31.78 -11.16
C ALA A 155 5.58 33.22 -11.40
N GLY A 156 4.48 33.66 -10.78
CA GLY A 156 3.99 35.04 -10.86
C GLY A 156 4.99 36.06 -10.32
N VAL A 157 5.60 35.77 -9.17
CA VAL A 157 6.66 36.60 -8.57
C VAL A 157 7.89 36.66 -9.49
N ILE A 158 8.28 35.53 -10.08
CA ILE A 158 9.41 35.47 -11.03
C ILE A 158 9.12 36.29 -12.29
N LEU A 159 7.92 36.18 -12.87
CA LEU A 159 7.53 36.96 -14.04
C LEU A 159 7.55 38.47 -13.74
N TYR A 160 7.04 38.86 -12.57
CA TYR A 160 7.10 40.23 -12.09
C TYR A 160 8.55 40.74 -12.00
N PHE A 161 9.43 40.01 -11.29
CA PHE A 161 10.83 40.43 -11.14
C PHE A 161 11.62 40.38 -12.45
N THR A 162 11.29 39.47 -13.36
CA THR A 162 11.88 39.39 -14.71
C THR A 162 11.51 40.63 -15.51
N GLY A 163 10.23 41.00 -15.54
CA GLY A 163 9.73 42.20 -16.20
C GLY A 163 10.31 43.48 -15.59
N TRP A 164 10.31 43.58 -14.25
CA TRP A 164 10.89 44.69 -13.51
C TRP A 164 12.39 44.85 -13.85
N THR A 165 13.16 43.77 -13.80
CA THR A 165 14.59 43.77 -14.15
C THR A 165 14.80 44.18 -15.61
N ALA A 166 13.94 43.73 -16.53
CA ALA A 166 14.04 44.08 -17.95
C ALA A 166 13.77 45.57 -18.22
N VAL A 167 12.74 46.14 -17.59
CA VAL A 167 12.39 47.56 -17.73
C VAL A 167 13.50 48.43 -17.14
N HIS A 168 13.95 48.15 -15.92
CA HIS A 168 15.01 48.93 -15.26
C HIS A 168 16.38 48.76 -15.93
N HIS A 169 16.67 47.59 -16.50
CA HIS A 169 17.86 47.39 -17.34
C HIS A 169 17.81 48.23 -18.61
N ARG A 170 16.65 48.29 -19.31
CA ARG A 170 16.47 49.15 -20.49
C ARG A 170 16.57 50.64 -20.17
N ARG A 171 16.11 51.05 -18.98
CA ARG A 171 16.22 52.43 -18.47
C ARG A 171 17.61 52.80 -17.97
N ASN A 172 18.56 51.86 -17.97
CA ASN A 172 19.93 52.06 -17.55
C ASN A 172 20.06 52.50 -16.07
N ASP A 173 19.15 52.03 -15.22
CA ASP A 173 19.17 52.35 -13.80
C ASP A 173 20.44 51.79 -13.14
N ARG A 174 21.15 52.68 -12.43
CA ARG A 174 22.49 52.39 -11.89
C ARG A 174 22.52 51.13 -11.03
N VAL A 175 21.47 50.89 -10.24
CA VAL A 175 21.37 49.74 -9.32
C VAL A 175 21.31 48.40 -10.08
N VAL A 176 20.45 48.30 -11.10
CA VAL A 176 20.26 47.06 -11.86
C VAL A 176 21.46 46.79 -12.78
N THR A 177 21.97 47.83 -13.43
CA THR A 177 23.16 47.71 -14.29
C THR A 177 24.40 47.33 -13.47
N ALA A 178 24.58 47.88 -12.27
CA ALA A 178 25.66 47.48 -11.37
C ALA A 178 25.52 46.03 -10.87
N SER A 179 24.29 45.55 -10.69
CA SER A 179 23.97 44.20 -10.19
C SER A 179 24.13 43.09 -11.22
N GLN A 180 24.50 43.43 -12.46
CA GLN A 180 24.78 42.50 -13.56
C GLN A 180 23.54 41.68 -13.97
N PRO A 181 22.70 42.21 -14.87
CA PRO A 181 21.39 41.67 -15.23
C PRO A 181 21.41 40.19 -15.65
N ALA A 182 22.44 39.76 -16.36
CA ALA A 182 22.57 38.37 -16.80
C ALA A 182 22.52 37.35 -15.64
N PHE A 183 23.15 37.66 -14.51
CA PHE A 183 23.11 36.78 -13.33
C PHE A 183 21.78 36.86 -12.59
N LEU A 184 21.07 37.99 -12.66
CA LEU A 184 19.72 38.10 -12.09
C LEU A 184 18.73 37.20 -12.86
N TYR A 185 18.78 37.22 -14.19
CA TYR A 185 17.98 36.31 -15.01
C TYR A 185 18.32 34.84 -14.79
N MET A 186 19.61 34.52 -14.59
CA MET A 186 20.05 33.16 -14.28
C MET A 186 19.49 32.65 -12.95
N ILE A 187 19.48 33.49 -11.91
CA ILE A 187 18.86 33.15 -10.62
C ILE A 187 17.37 32.92 -10.78
N LEU A 188 16.66 33.83 -11.46
CA LEU A 188 15.22 33.72 -11.68
C LEU A 188 14.86 32.45 -12.48
N ALA A 189 15.64 32.12 -13.51
CA ALA A 189 15.47 30.89 -14.27
C ALA A 189 15.72 29.64 -13.41
N GLY A 190 16.78 29.63 -12.59
CA GLY A 190 17.08 28.52 -11.68
C GLY A 190 15.97 28.28 -10.66
N ILE A 191 15.42 29.34 -10.06
CA ILE A 191 14.30 29.23 -9.11
C ILE A 191 13.03 28.74 -9.81
N LEU A 192 12.77 29.15 -11.06
CA LEU A 192 11.61 28.68 -11.82
C LEU A 192 11.68 27.16 -12.07
N VAL A 193 12.84 26.68 -12.51
CA VAL A 193 13.09 25.24 -12.74
C VAL A 193 13.02 24.44 -11.43
N PHE A 194 13.52 25.00 -10.33
CA PHE A 194 13.40 24.38 -9.01
C PHE A 194 11.93 24.30 -8.58
N ALA A 195 11.18 25.39 -8.72
CA ALA A 195 9.78 25.46 -8.31
C ALA A 195 8.86 24.57 -9.16
N SER A 196 9.20 24.32 -10.43
CA SER A 196 8.41 23.42 -11.27
C SER A 196 8.40 21.98 -10.77
N ALA A 197 9.27 21.59 -9.83
CA ALA A 197 9.21 20.28 -9.16
C ALA A 197 7.90 20.06 -8.36
N LEU A 198 7.22 21.14 -7.96
CA LEU A 198 5.92 21.07 -7.28
C LEU A 198 4.83 20.46 -8.16
N ILE A 199 4.94 20.60 -9.49
CA ILE A 199 3.97 20.06 -10.44
C ILE A 199 3.99 18.53 -10.41
N PRO A 200 5.10 17.82 -10.74
CA PRO A 200 5.14 16.37 -10.71
C PRO A 200 4.91 15.78 -9.31
N LEU A 201 5.31 16.49 -8.24
CA LEU A 201 5.00 16.08 -6.86
C LEU A 201 3.50 16.09 -6.53
N SER A 202 2.67 16.74 -7.35
CA SER A 202 1.22 16.79 -7.18
C SER A 202 0.48 15.72 -7.98
N PHE A 203 1.20 14.84 -8.69
CA PHE A 203 0.61 13.69 -9.39
C PHE A 203 0.65 12.44 -8.51
N ASP A 204 -0.44 11.69 -8.56
CA ASP A 204 -0.61 10.40 -7.90
C ASP A 204 -1.54 9.54 -8.79
N ASP A 205 -1.69 8.25 -8.52
CA ASP A 205 -2.47 7.32 -9.33
C ASP A 205 -4.01 7.41 -9.15
N GLN A 206 -4.53 8.59 -8.78
CA GLN A 206 -5.94 8.86 -8.48
C GLN A 206 -6.92 8.15 -9.43
N GLU A 207 -7.59 7.11 -8.92
CA GLU A 207 -8.66 6.34 -9.58
C GLU A 207 -8.38 5.98 -11.06
N GLY A 208 -7.12 5.74 -11.42
CA GLY A 208 -6.74 5.41 -12.80
C GLY A 208 -6.85 6.56 -13.80
N THR A 209 -6.95 7.81 -13.34
CA THR A 209 -6.95 9.02 -14.18
C THR A 209 -5.66 9.15 -14.97
N TYR A 210 -4.54 8.69 -14.40
CA TYR A 210 -3.22 8.74 -14.99
C TYR A 210 -2.69 7.34 -15.30
N SER A 211 -2.01 7.18 -16.44
CA SER A 211 -1.33 5.93 -16.76
C SER A 211 -0.16 5.70 -15.79
N LYS A 212 0.16 4.42 -15.52
CA LYS A 212 1.32 4.04 -14.70
C LYS A 212 2.61 4.70 -15.21
N GLU A 213 2.81 4.73 -16.52
CA GLU A 213 3.94 5.42 -17.15
C GLU A 213 3.98 6.91 -16.83
N GLY A 214 2.82 7.58 -16.80
CA GLY A 214 2.74 9.00 -16.43
C GLY A 214 3.14 9.25 -14.98
N VAL A 215 2.73 8.38 -14.05
CA VAL A 215 3.08 8.48 -12.63
C VAL A 215 4.56 8.13 -12.40
N ASP A 216 5.10 7.14 -13.11
CA ASP A 216 6.53 6.80 -13.08
C ASP A 216 7.40 7.98 -13.54
N ILE A 217 7.02 8.62 -14.66
CA ILE A 217 7.70 9.83 -15.14
C ILE A 217 7.60 10.95 -14.11
N ALA A 218 6.41 11.17 -13.52
CA ALA A 218 6.22 12.17 -12.48
C ALA A 218 7.09 11.88 -11.25
N CYS A 219 7.30 10.62 -10.87
CA CYS A 219 8.18 10.22 -9.77
C CYS A 219 9.66 10.56 -10.03
N MET A 220 10.11 10.42 -11.28
CA MET A 220 11.50 10.70 -11.66
C MET A 220 11.80 12.19 -11.92
N CYS A 221 10.79 13.01 -12.22
CA CYS A 221 10.97 14.44 -12.54
C CYS A 221 11.53 15.31 -11.39
N PRO A 222 11.09 15.20 -10.11
CA PRO A 222 11.50 16.10 -9.04
C PRO A 222 13.01 16.14 -8.79
N PRO A 223 13.74 15.01 -8.71
CA PRO A 223 15.20 15.04 -8.59
C PRO A 223 15.89 15.88 -9.68
N TRP A 224 15.45 15.74 -10.94
CA TRP A 224 16.00 16.52 -12.05
C TRP A 224 15.75 18.01 -11.89
N LEU A 225 14.50 18.41 -11.65
CA LEU A 225 14.09 19.80 -11.55
C LEU A 225 14.75 20.51 -10.35
N ILE A 226 14.79 19.83 -9.19
CA ILE A 226 15.41 20.33 -7.96
C ILE A 226 16.91 20.51 -8.18
N CYS A 227 17.63 19.49 -8.64
CA CYS A 227 19.09 19.54 -8.80
C CYS A 227 19.51 20.57 -9.86
N LEU A 228 18.86 20.61 -11.02
CA LEU A 228 19.20 21.55 -12.09
C LEU A 228 18.86 23.00 -11.72
N GLY A 229 17.70 23.22 -11.12
CA GLY A 229 17.26 24.54 -10.67
C GLY A 229 18.16 25.11 -9.57
N PHE A 230 18.43 24.30 -8.54
CA PHE A 230 19.31 24.66 -7.43
C PHE A 230 20.74 24.96 -7.88
N THR A 231 21.32 24.09 -8.71
CA THR A 231 22.67 24.26 -9.25
C THR A 231 22.78 25.56 -10.05
N THR A 232 21.76 25.88 -10.85
CA THR A 232 21.72 27.12 -11.64
C THR A 232 21.66 28.36 -10.75
N ALA A 233 20.80 28.36 -9.73
CA ALA A 233 20.67 29.48 -8.80
C ALA A 233 21.94 29.71 -7.97
N ILE A 234 22.51 28.65 -7.37
CA ILE A 234 23.74 28.75 -6.58
C ILE A 234 24.93 29.14 -7.45
N SER A 235 25.05 28.60 -8.65
CA SER A 235 26.16 28.94 -9.53
C SER A 235 26.17 30.43 -9.90
N ALA A 236 24.99 31.03 -10.08
CA ALA A 236 24.88 32.47 -10.32
C ALA A 236 25.33 33.30 -9.10
N LEU A 237 24.96 32.89 -7.88
CA LEU A 237 25.40 33.56 -6.64
C LEU A 237 26.91 33.40 -6.41
N PHE A 238 27.43 32.18 -6.56
CA PHE A 238 28.86 31.88 -6.46
C PHE A 238 29.66 32.70 -7.47
N SER A 239 29.18 32.80 -8.71
CA SER A 239 29.80 33.61 -9.77
C SER A 239 29.90 35.09 -9.39
N LYS A 240 28.86 35.66 -8.75
CA LYS A 240 28.88 37.04 -8.25
C LYS A 240 29.92 37.22 -7.15
N VAL A 241 29.95 36.33 -6.16
CA VAL A 241 30.90 36.38 -5.04
C VAL A 241 32.34 36.23 -5.56
N TRP A 242 32.57 35.27 -6.45
CA TRP A 242 33.88 35.04 -7.05
C TRP A 242 34.38 36.26 -7.82
N ARG A 243 33.52 36.88 -8.63
CA ARG A 243 33.85 38.09 -9.38
C ARG A 243 34.22 39.25 -8.45
N ILE A 244 33.48 39.44 -7.36
CA ILE A 244 33.78 40.45 -6.34
C ILE A 244 35.15 40.17 -5.69
N ASN A 245 35.39 38.93 -5.25
CA ASN A 245 36.67 38.53 -4.65
C ASN A 245 37.85 38.76 -5.62
N ARG A 246 37.68 38.43 -6.90
CA ARG A 246 38.68 38.67 -7.96
C ARG A 246 38.96 40.17 -8.14
N LEU A 247 37.93 41.00 -8.09
CA LEU A 247 38.06 42.46 -8.21
C LEU A 247 38.82 43.04 -7.02
N PHE A 248 38.50 42.65 -5.78
CA PHE A 248 39.22 43.09 -4.58
C PHE A 248 40.70 42.68 -4.61
N LYS A 249 41.02 41.43 -4.97
CA LYS A 249 42.41 40.96 -5.12
C LYS A 249 43.18 41.71 -6.21
N SER A 250 42.50 42.10 -7.30
CA SER A 250 43.11 42.85 -8.40
C SER A 250 43.32 44.32 -8.03
N ALA A 251 42.41 44.91 -7.26
CA ALA A 251 42.51 46.27 -6.72
C ALA A 251 43.70 46.40 -5.75
N GLN A 252 43.92 45.41 -4.87
CA GLN A 252 45.10 45.35 -4.00
C GLN A 252 46.42 45.33 -4.79
N ARG A 253 46.42 44.73 -5.99
CA ARG A 253 47.59 44.68 -6.89
C ARG A 253 47.64 45.88 -7.84
N MET A 254 46.78 46.88 -7.66
CA MET A 254 46.63 48.06 -8.52
C MET A 254 46.53 47.73 -10.02
N ARG A 255 45.96 46.56 -10.35
CA ARG A 255 45.83 46.08 -11.73
C ARG A 255 44.40 46.22 -12.20
N ARG A 256 44.18 46.99 -13.27
CA ARG A 256 42.87 47.09 -13.92
C ARG A 256 42.54 45.75 -14.60
N VAL A 257 41.49 45.09 -14.14
CA VAL A 257 41.01 43.82 -14.70
C VAL A 257 39.53 43.95 -15.03
N THR A 258 39.17 43.71 -16.28
CA THR A 258 37.77 43.65 -16.74
C THR A 258 37.33 42.19 -16.81
N VAL A 259 36.55 41.75 -15.82
CA VAL A 259 35.98 40.38 -15.79
C VAL A 259 34.70 40.37 -16.62
N ARG A 260 34.65 39.52 -17.67
CA ARG A 260 33.44 39.36 -18.51
C ARG A 260 32.50 38.32 -17.88
N PRO A 261 31.18 38.42 -18.10
CA PRO A 261 30.23 37.42 -17.60
C PRO A 261 30.51 35.99 -18.09
N ARG A 262 31.03 35.86 -19.33
CA ARG A 262 31.37 34.58 -19.95
C ARG A 262 32.50 33.83 -19.23
N ASP A 263 33.41 34.54 -18.59
CA ASP A 263 34.56 33.93 -17.90
C ASP A 263 34.13 33.21 -16.61
N VAL A 264 32.92 33.49 -16.11
CA VAL A 264 32.38 32.95 -14.86
C VAL A 264 31.36 31.82 -15.09
N LEU A 265 30.98 31.58 -16.35
CA LEU A 265 30.10 30.47 -16.74
C LEU A 265 30.81 29.11 -16.72
N GLY A 266 32.15 29.08 -16.73
CA GLY A 266 32.94 27.83 -16.72
C GLY A 266 32.60 26.89 -15.55
N PRO A 267 32.74 27.33 -14.28
CA PRO A 267 32.38 26.51 -13.12
C PRO A 267 30.91 26.06 -13.11
N PHE A 268 30.00 26.90 -13.61
CA PHE A 268 28.59 26.53 -13.76
C PHE A 268 28.41 25.34 -14.70
N PHE A 269 29.00 25.38 -15.91
CA PHE A 269 28.89 24.27 -16.85
C PHE A 269 29.50 22.98 -16.30
N VAL A 270 30.63 23.07 -15.60
CA VAL A 270 31.25 21.88 -14.97
C VAL A 270 30.32 21.26 -13.93
N LEU A 271 29.76 22.06 -13.03
CA LEU A 271 28.83 21.57 -12.00
C LEU A 271 27.52 21.05 -12.60
N LEU A 272 26.98 21.73 -13.61
CA LEU A 272 25.77 21.31 -14.30
C LEU A 272 25.98 19.98 -15.03
N THR A 273 27.08 19.84 -15.78
CA THR A 273 27.41 18.61 -16.49
C THR A 273 27.63 17.46 -15.51
N ALA A 274 28.31 17.69 -14.38
CA ALA A 274 28.47 16.65 -13.36
C ALA A 274 27.12 16.17 -12.79
N ASN A 275 26.20 17.10 -12.46
CA ASN A 275 24.86 16.73 -12.01
C ASN A 275 24.07 15.98 -13.08
N VAL A 276 24.12 16.43 -14.35
CA VAL A 276 23.46 15.74 -15.47
C VAL A 276 23.98 14.32 -15.60
N ILE A 277 25.31 14.10 -15.55
CA ILE A 277 25.89 12.76 -15.62
C ILE A 277 25.37 11.88 -14.48
N VAL A 278 25.40 12.36 -13.24
CA VAL A 278 24.93 11.60 -12.07
C VAL A 278 23.44 11.24 -12.22
N LEU A 279 22.60 12.21 -12.58
CA LEU A 279 21.16 11.99 -12.74
C LEU A 279 20.83 11.10 -13.93
N THR A 280 21.58 11.19 -15.03
CA THR A 280 21.47 10.27 -16.18
C THR A 280 21.87 8.85 -15.76
N CYS A 281 22.97 8.69 -15.04
CA CYS A 281 23.36 7.37 -14.52
C CYS A 281 22.28 6.80 -13.59
N TRP A 282 21.72 7.61 -12.70
CA TRP A 282 20.65 7.16 -11.82
C TRP A 282 19.39 6.75 -12.59
N THR A 283 18.91 7.59 -13.51
CA THR A 283 17.74 7.27 -14.35
C THR A 283 17.90 5.99 -15.19
N VAL A 284 19.11 5.71 -15.67
CA VAL A 284 19.36 4.53 -16.53
C VAL A 284 19.57 3.26 -15.72
N LEU A 285 20.25 3.35 -14.57
CA LEU A 285 20.59 2.18 -13.75
C LEU A 285 19.44 1.76 -12.83
N ASP A 286 18.76 2.73 -12.22
CA ASP A 286 17.73 2.49 -11.21
C ASP A 286 16.70 3.63 -11.20
N PRO A 287 15.78 3.66 -12.19
CA PRO A 287 14.77 4.71 -12.28
C PRO A 287 13.77 4.61 -11.11
N LEU A 288 13.37 5.77 -10.58
CA LEU A 288 12.26 5.84 -9.63
C LEU A 288 10.95 5.45 -10.33
N THR A 289 10.29 4.41 -9.81
CA THR A 289 8.99 3.94 -10.29
C THR A 289 7.95 4.01 -9.18
N TYR A 290 6.72 4.33 -9.53
CA TYR A 290 5.58 4.26 -8.62
C TYR A 290 5.21 2.80 -8.33
N GLN A 291 5.13 2.49 -7.04
CA GLN A 291 4.68 1.19 -6.55
C GLN A 291 3.66 1.41 -5.43
N ARG A 292 2.51 0.76 -5.55
CA ARG A 292 1.48 0.72 -4.52
C ARG A 292 1.76 -0.50 -3.64
N VAL A 293 1.88 -0.26 -2.34
CA VAL A 293 2.15 -1.29 -1.33
C VAL A 293 0.99 -1.28 -0.35
N ASP A 294 0.45 -2.46 -0.09
CA ASP A 294 -0.60 -2.68 0.89
C ASP A 294 -0.08 -2.28 2.28
N GLY A 295 -0.82 -1.44 2.99
CA GLY A 295 -0.52 -1.10 4.38
C GLY A 295 -0.84 -2.26 5.33
N GLU A 296 -0.32 -2.20 6.57
CA GLU A 296 -0.53 -3.25 7.59
C GLU A 296 -1.98 -3.33 8.11
N GLY A 297 -2.86 -2.41 7.69
CA GLY A 297 -4.25 -2.37 8.13
C GLY A 297 -5.09 -3.46 7.48
N THR A 298 -5.79 -4.24 8.30
CA THR A 298 -6.82 -5.18 7.86
C THR A 298 -8.19 -4.83 8.46
N ASP A 299 -9.27 -5.11 7.74
CA ASP A 299 -10.62 -5.02 8.28
C ASP A 299 -10.89 -6.14 9.33
N HIS A 300 -12.09 -6.13 9.91
CA HIS A 300 -12.56 -7.17 10.84
C HIS A 300 -12.57 -8.59 10.24
N TRP A 301 -12.39 -8.71 8.92
CA TRP A 301 -12.35 -9.95 8.16
C TRP A 301 -10.94 -10.30 7.66
N ASN A 302 -9.92 -9.61 8.18
CA ASN A 302 -8.52 -9.81 7.82
C ASN A 302 -8.20 -9.51 6.34
N ARG A 303 -9.00 -8.66 5.70
CA ARG A 303 -8.75 -8.15 4.33
C ARG A 303 -7.97 -6.84 4.40
N VAL A 304 -6.96 -6.68 3.55
CA VAL A 304 -6.20 -5.43 3.40
C VAL A 304 -7.14 -4.26 3.08
N ILE A 305 -7.09 -3.21 3.90
CA ILE A 305 -7.92 -1.98 3.76
C ILE A 305 -7.18 -0.76 3.22
N SER A 306 -5.86 -0.86 3.07
CA SER A 306 -4.96 0.23 2.68
C SER A 306 -4.09 -0.18 1.51
#